data_AF-A0A5W2GWJ0-F1
#
_entry.id   AF-A0A5W2GWJ0-F1
#
_cell.length_a   1.000
_cell.length_b   1.000
_cell.length_c   1.000
_cell.angle_alpha   90.00
_cell.angle_beta   90.00
_cell.angle_gamma   90.00
#
_symmetry.space_group_name_H-M   'P 1'
#
loop_
_entity.id
_entity.type
_entity.pdbx_description
1 polymer ?
#
loop_
_entity_poly.entity_id
_entity_poly.type
_entity_poly.pdbx_seq_one_letter_code
_entity_poly.pdbx_strand_id
1 'polypeptide(L)'
;MTKSNAPLATRNRRSNAPDADTEAMIFQGCNITQLAKLFRMERRDITPKIMDVPPVGERGGYPIYAVHEVAPYLVKPLYDVETYLRRMNFKDLPKELSKEFWAGQRAKQDFDIKAGNLWETEKVIEHFGEAVKVLRMSMLLIPDTLARQAGLSEPQRQVITSSIDAMLNDLSSALIDKFNGDEVDDDEV
;
A
#
# COMPACT_ATOMS: atom_id res chain seq x y z
N MET A 1 76.94 16.47 -34.01
CA MET A 1 76.70 15.13 -33.42
C MET A 1 76.78 15.31 -31.92
N THR A 2 75.77 15.10 -31.08
CA THR A 2 74.85 13.95 -30.94
C THR A 2 73.57 14.44 -30.24
N LYS A 3 72.39 14.24 -30.85
CA LYS A 3 71.10 14.46 -30.17
C LYS A 3 70.85 13.26 -29.25
N SER A 4 70.77 13.51 -27.95
CA SER A 4 70.42 12.51 -26.94
C SER A 4 68.95 12.13 -27.13
N ASN A 5 68.69 10.86 -27.47
CA ASN A 5 67.35 10.29 -27.61
C ASN A 5 66.83 9.97 -26.21
N ALA A 6 66.00 10.85 -25.64
CA ALA A 6 65.22 10.53 -24.45
C ALA A 6 64.14 9.49 -24.81
N PRO A 7 63.87 8.49 -23.96
CA PRO A 7 62.83 7.51 -24.24
C PRO A 7 61.46 8.20 -24.21
N LEU A 8 60.71 8.09 -25.31
CA LEU A 8 59.31 8.49 -25.38
C LEU A 8 58.54 7.67 -24.34
N ALA A 9 58.12 8.32 -23.25
CA ALA A 9 57.20 7.73 -22.31
C ALA A 9 55.89 7.41 -23.05
N THR A 10 55.63 6.13 -23.27
CA THR A 10 54.37 5.64 -23.83
C THR A 10 53.27 6.07 -22.88
N ARG A 11 52.52 7.09 -23.29
CA ARG A 11 51.36 7.60 -22.58
C ARG A 11 50.30 6.51 -22.65
N ASN A 12 50.27 5.63 -21.65
CA ASN A 12 49.28 4.56 -21.54
C ASN A 12 47.91 5.24 -21.55
N ARG A 13 47.17 5.09 -22.66
CA ARG A 13 45.77 5.51 -22.72
C ARG A 13 45.09 4.74 -21.60
N ARG A 14 44.53 5.44 -20.61
CA ARG A 14 43.67 4.82 -19.60
C ARG A 14 42.47 4.26 -20.35
N SER A 15 42.53 2.99 -20.72
CA SER A 15 41.38 2.23 -21.19
C SER A 15 40.50 1.98 -19.99
N ASN A 16 39.20 2.23 -20.12
CA ASN A 16 38.18 1.81 -19.13
C ASN A 16 37.92 0.29 -19.20
N ALA A 17 38.86 -0.47 -19.76
CA ALA A 17 38.75 -1.91 -19.88
C ALA A 17 39.19 -2.54 -18.56
N PRO A 18 38.43 -3.51 -18.02
CA PRO A 18 38.89 -4.26 -16.86
C PRO A 18 40.21 -4.96 -17.19
N ASP A 19 41.11 -5.02 -16.22
CA ASP A 19 42.28 -5.88 -16.30
C ASP A 19 41.86 -7.36 -16.32
N ALA A 20 42.73 -8.24 -16.81
CA ALA A 20 42.42 -9.66 -17.01
C ALA A 20 41.98 -10.37 -15.71
N ASP A 21 42.50 -9.94 -14.55
CA ASP A 21 42.10 -10.51 -13.26
C ASP A 21 40.69 -10.06 -12.86
N THR A 22 40.36 -8.79 -13.07
CA THR A 22 39.00 -8.26 -12.89
C THR A 22 38.00 -8.91 -13.84
N GLU A 23 38.37 -9.11 -15.10
CA GLU A 23 37.54 -9.81 -16.09
C GLU A 23 37.27 -11.26 -15.67
N ALA A 24 38.30 -11.97 -15.19
CA ALA A 24 38.15 -13.33 -14.66
C ALA A 24 37.30 -13.39 -13.39
N MET A 25 37.25 -12.34 -12.58
CA MET A 25 36.37 -12.27 -11.39
C MET A 25 34.91 -11.98 -11.77
N ILE A 26 34.68 -11.11 -12.76
CA ILE A 26 33.35 -10.71 -13.20
C ILE A 26 32.66 -11.84 -13.98
N PHE A 27 33.37 -12.47 -14.93
CA PHE A 27 32.74 -13.41 -15.87
C PHE A 27 32.82 -14.87 -15.47
N GLN A 28 33.90 -15.29 -14.80
CA GLN A 28 34.07 -16.70 -14.43
C GLN A 28 33.65 -16.96 -12.98
N GLY A 29 33.53 -15.92 -12.14
CA GLY A 29 33.10 -16.05 -10.75
C GLY A 29 34.23 -15.92 -9.73
N CYS A 30 33.82 -15.93 -8.46
CA CYS A 30 34.67 -15.64 -7.30
C CYS A 30 34.66 -16.81 -6.31
N ASN A 31 35.81 -17.08 -5.69
CA ASN A 31 35.87 -18.00 -4.55
C ASN A 31 35.33 -17.34 -3.27
N ILE A 32 35.07 -18.14 -2.22
CA ILE A 32 34.53 -17.65 -0.94
C ILE A 32 35.40 -16.54 -0.32
N THR A 33 36.71 -16.59 -0.50
CA THR A 33 37.64 -15.55 0.02
C THR A 33 37.49 -14.23 -0.72
N GLN A 34 37.30 -14.28 -2.03
CA GLN A 34 37.08 -13.11 -2.87
C GLN A 34 35.69 -12.52 -2.59
N LEU A 35 34.66 -13.36 -2.43
CA LEU A 35 33.31 -12.93 -2.02
C LEU A 35 33.33 -12.26 -0.65
N ALA A 36 34.08 -12.80 0.32
CA ALA A 36 34.28 -12.18 1.64
C ALA A 36 34.84 -10.76 1.54
N LYS A 37 35.83 -10.55 0.69
CA LYS A 37 36.40 -9.22 0.44
C LYS A 37 35.44 -8.32 -0.32
N LEU A 38 34.74 -8.84 -1.32
CA LEU A 38 33.84 -8.10 -2.20
C LEU A 38 32.62 -7.55 -1.42
N PHE A 39 31.99 -8.39 -0.60
CA PHE A 39 30.79 -8.03 0.17
C PHE A 39 31.11 -7.52 1.58
N ARG A 40 32.40 -7.42 1.95
CA ARG A 40 32.88 -6.99 3.28
C ARG A 40 32.27 -7.84 4.41
N MET A 41 32.29 -9.16 4.22
CA MET A 41 31.76 -10.15 5.15
C MET A 41 32.84 -11.16 5.56
N GLU A 42 32.63 -11.88 6.67
CA GLU A 42 33.53 -12.96 7.06
C GLU A 42 33.17 -14.27 6.33
N ARG A 43 34.16 -15.13 6.08
CA ARG A 43 33.93 -16.41 5.37
C ARG A 43 32.88 -17.27 6.07
N ARG A 44 32.88 -17.28 7.41
CA ARG A 44 31.91 -18.01 8.24
C ARG A 44 30.46 -17.55 8.04
N ASP A 45 30.26 -16.30 7.62
CA ASP A 45 28.93 -15.73 7.38
C ASP A 45 28.46 -15.97 5.94
N ILE A 46 29.40 -16.15 5.01
CA ILE A 46 29.09 -16.39 3.59
C ILE A 46 28.69 -17.85 3.38
N THR A 47 29.49 -18.80 3.87
CA THR A 47 29.25 -20.24 3.67
C THR A 47 27.81 -20.68 3.97
N PRO A 48 27.18 -20.33 5.12
CA PRO A 48 25.80 -20.72 5.39
C PRO A 48 24.78 -20.03 4.48
N LYS A 49 25.06 -18.82 3.99
CA LYS A 49 24.13 -18.03 3.16
C LYS A 49 24.08 -18.50 1.71
N ILE A 50 25.14 -19.14 1.23
CA ILE A 50 25.26 -19.57 -0.17
C ILE A 50 25.19 -21.09 -0.32
N MET A 51 24.79 -21.83 0.73
CA MET A 51 24.76 -23.30 0.68
C MET A 51 23.86 -23.84 -0.42
N ASP A 52 22.78 -23.12 -0.74
CA ASP A 52 21.81 -23.52 -1.75
C ASP A 52 22.20 -23.08 -3.17
N VAL A 53 23.32 -22.38 -3.33
CA VAL A 53 23.83 -21.93 -4.64
C VAL A 53 24.89 -22.92 -5.14
N PRO A 54 24.67 -23.62 -6.28
CA PRO A 54 25.66 -24.53 -6.82
C PRO A 54 26.90 -23.76 -7.32
N PRO A 55 28.11 -24.31 -7.16
CA PRO A 55 29.31 -23.70 -7.74
C PRO A 55 29.29 -23.79 -9.27
N VAL A 56 29.76 -22.74 -9.93
CA VAL A 56 29.83 -22.64 -11.40
C VAL A 56 31.04 -23.41 -11.96
N GLY A 57 32.03 -23.65 -11.11
CA GLY A 57 33.21 -24.44 -11.46
C GLY A 57 34.23 -24.45 -10.34
N GLU A 58 35.47 -24.76 -10.69
CA GLU A 58 36.59 -24.86 -9.76
C GLU A 58 37.79 -24.06 -10.29
N ARG A 59 38.46 -23.32 -9.41
CA ARG A 59 39.70 -22.61 -9.70
C ARG A 59 40.75 -22.95 -8.67
N GLY A 60 41.77 -23.70 -9.08
CA GLY A 60 42.91 -24.06 -8.24
C GLY A 60 42.55 -24.86 -6.99
N GLY A 61 41.62 -25.84 -7.10
CA GLY A 61 41.19 -26.65 -5.95
C GLY A 61 39.96 -26.13 -5.23
N TYR A 62 39.48 -24.92 -5.55
CA TYR A 62 38.43 -24.23 -4.80
C TYR A 62 37.20 -23.94 -5.65
N PRO A 63 35.98 -24.13 -5.11
CA PRO A 63 34.76 -23.80 -5.81
C PRO A 63 34.66 -22.29 -6.05
N ILE A 64 34.19 -21.94 -7.25
CA ILE A 64 33.90 -20.56 -7.67
C ILE A 64 32.40 -20.40 -7.92
N TYR A 65 31.87 -19.25 -7.53
CA TYR A 65 30.46 -18.93 -7.63
C TYR A 65 30.27 -17.67 -8.47
N ALA A 66 29.23 -17.64 -9.28
CA ALA A 66 28.85 -16.45 -10.01
C ALA A 66 28.39 -15.36 -9.04
N VAL A 67 28.97 -14.15 -9.19
CA VAL A 67 28.70 -13.03 -8.26
C VAL A 67 27.22 -12.63 -8.29
N HIS A 68 26.58 -12.67 -9.46
CA HIS A 68 25.16 -12.29 -9.61
C HIS A 68 24.19 -13.30 -8.96
N GLU A 69 24.56 -14.59 -8.88
CA GLU A 69 23.72 -15.62 -8.24
C GLU A 69 23.84 -15.57 -6.71
N VAL A 70 25.02 -15.23 -6.22
CA VAL A 70 25.31 -15.14 -4.78
C VAL A 70 24.86 -13.82 -4.16
N ALA A 71 24.86 -12.72 -4.92
CA ALA A 71 24.55 -11.38 -4.42
C ALA A 71 23.20 -11.27 -3.66
N PRO A 72 22.07 -11.86 -4.12
CA PRO A 72 20.79 -11.79 -3.41
C PRO A 72 20.80 -12.42 -2.01
N TYR A 73 21.66 -13.41 -1.79
CA TYR A 73 21.78 -14.11 -0.51
C TYR A 73 22.71 -13.39 0.47
N LEU A 74 23.67 -12.62 -0.04
CA LEU A 74 24.65 -11.90 0.78
C LEU A 74 24.21 -10.50 1.16
N VAL A 75 23.45 -9.84 0.27
CA VAL A 75 23.02 -8.44 0.45
C VAL A 75 21.61 -8.41 1.04
N LYS A 76 21.44 -7.73 2.17
CA LYS A 76 20.09 -7.45 2.69
C LYS A 76 19.34 -6.57 1.68
N PRO A 77 18.12 -6.92 1.27
CA PRO A 77 17.34 -6.05 0.40
C PRO A 77 17.15 -4.68 1.05
N LEU A 78 17.37 -3.61 0.29
CA LEU A 78 17.26 -2.21 0.74
C LEU A 78 15.80 -1.74 0.88
N TYR A 79 14.83 -2.64 0.79
CA TYR A 79 13.42 -2.30 0.84
C TYR A 79 12.92 -2.33 2.28
N ASP A 80 12.15 -1.31 2.63
CA ASP A 80 11.25 -1.35 3.76
C ASP A 80 10.30 -2.55 3.57
N VAL A 81 10.36 -3.51 4.50
CA VAL A 81 9.59 -4.76 4.44
C VAL A 81 8.09 -4.45 4.32
N GLU A 82 7.64 -3.34 4.90
CA GLU A 82 6.27 -2.86 4.81
C GLU A 82 5.90 -2.49 3.37
N THR A 83 6.79 -1.80 2.65
CA THR A 83 6.58 -1.45 1.24
C THR A 83 6.58 -2.67 0.33
N TYR A 84 7.38 -3.70 0.63
CA TYR A 84 7.38 -4.97 -0.10
C TYR A 84 6.09 -5.79 0.15
N LEU A 85 5.66 -5.90 1.40
CA LEU A 85 4.39 -6.54 1.77
C LEU A 85 3.17 -5.84 1.16
N ARG A 86 3.18 -4.50 1.08
CA ARG A 86 2.13 -3.71 0.41
C ARG A 86 2.06 -3.95 -1.11
N ARG A 87 3.16 -4.36 -1.74
CA ARG A 87 3.25 -4.61 -3.20
C ARG A 87 3.05 -6.08 -3.58
N MET A 88 3.06 -7.00 -2.61
CA MET A 88 2.75 -8.40 -2.87
C MET A 88 1.26 -8.57 -3.15
N ASN A 89 0.93 -9.38 -4.16
CA ASN A 89 -0.43 -9.85 -4.37
C ASN A 89 -0.81 -10.79 -3.21
N PHE A 90 -2.02 -10.66 -2.68
CA PHE A 90 -2.52 -11.46 -1.55
C PHE A 90 -2.36 -12.98 -1.74
N LYS A 91 -2.33 -13.45 -3.00
CA LYS A 91 -2.16 -14.87 -3.35
C LYS A 91 -0.73 -15.41 -3.13
N ASP A 92 0.26 -14.53 -3.02
CA ASP A 92 1.67 -14.92 -2.85
C ASP A 92 2.14 -14.88 -1.39
N LEU A 93 1.28 -14.49 -0.44
CA LEU A 93 1.60 -14.54 0.99
C LEU A 93 1.65 -16.00 1.48
N PRO A 94 2.68 -16.39 2.26
CA PRO A 94 2.68 -17.64 3.01
C PRO A 94 1.44 -17.74 3.89
N LYS A 95 0.82 -18.93 3.96
CA LYS A 95 -0.46 -19.18 4.69
C LYS A 95 -0.48 -18.67 6.13
N GLU A 96 0.68 -18.65 6.80
CA GLU A 96 0.82 -18.15 8.17
C GLU A 96 0.67 -16.62 8.25
N LEU A 97 1.24 -15.89 7.30
CA LEU A 97 1.19 -14.42 7.26
C LEU A 97 -0.20 -13.90 6.86
N SER A 98 -0.94 -14.66 6.04
CA SER A 98 -2.32 -14.32 5.68
C SER A 98 -3.22 -14.22 6.91
N LYS A 99 -3.03 -15.10 7.91
CA LYS A 99 -3.84 -15.09 9.15
C LYS A 99 -3.58 -13.84 9.98
N GLU A 100 -2.30 -13.47 10.14
CA GLU A 100 -1.90 -12.26 10.88
C GLU A 100 -2.35 -10.98 10.17
N PHE A 101 -2.28 -10.95 8.84
CA PHE A 101 -2.81 -9.85 8.04
C PHE A 101 -4.31 -9.63 8.30
N TRP A 102 -5.13 -10.68 8.20
CA TRP A 102 -6.57 -10.58 8.48
C TRP A 102 -6.88 -10.30 9.96
N ALA A 103 -6.01 -10.72 10.88
CA ALA A 103 -6.14 -10.37 12.29
C ALA A 103 -5.86 -8.88 12.51
N GLY A 104 -4.81 -8.34 11.89
CA GLY A 104 -4.49 -6.91 11.94
C GLY A 104 -5.57 -6.05 11.31
N GLN A 105 -6.13 -6.48 10.17
CA GLN A 105 -7.21 -5.75 9.52
C GLN A 105 -8.49 -5.70 10.36
N ARG A 106 -8.86 -6.81 11.02
CA ARG A 106 -9.97 -6.84 11.98
C ARG A 106 -9.70 -5.96 13.20
N ALA A 107 -8.50 -6.01 13.75
CA ALA A 107 -8.13 -5.16 14.88
C ALA A 107 -8.21 -3.67 14.53
N LYS A 108 -7.87 -3.29 13.29
CA LYS A 108 -8.05 -1.93 12.79
C LYS A 108 -9.54 -1.55 12.69
N GLN A 109 -10.38 -2.40 12.09
CA GLN A 109 -11.82 -2.14 12.01
C GLN A 109 -12.45 -2.03 13.42
N ASP A 110 -12.10 -2.91 14.35
CA ASP A 110 -12.58 -2.85 15.73
C ASP A 110 -12.15 -1.56 16.44
N PHE A 111 -10.94 -1.08 16.16
CA PHE A 111 -10.46 0.21 16.67
C PHE A 111 -11.29 1.37 16.09
N ASP A 112 -11.51 1.37 14.77
CA ASP A 112 -12.25 2.44 14.08
C ASP A 112 -13.74 2.47 14.49
N ILE A 113 -14.37 1.32 14.72
CA ILE A 113 -15.73 1.23 15.28
C ILE A 113 -15.77 1.83 16.69
N LYS A 114 -14.82 1.47 17.57
CA LYS A 114 -14.77 1.99 18.94
C LYS A 114 -14.44 3.48 18.99
N ALA A 115 -13.63 3.97 18.06
CA ALA A 115 -13.34 5.39 17.90
C ALA A 115 -14.53 6.18 17.32
N GLY A 116 -15.55 5.50 16.79
CA GLY A 116 -16.73 6.11 16.16
C GLY A 116 -16.49 6.56 14.73
N ASN A 117 -15.37 6.17 14.11
CA ASN A 117 -15.02 6.50 12.73
C ASN A 117 -15.69 5.56 11.72
N LEU A 118 -16.07 4.35 12.15
CA LEU A 118 -16.75 3.36 11.31
C LEU A 118 -18.10 3.01 11.93
N TRP A 119 -19.17 3.08 11.12
CA TRP A 119 -20.51 2.68 11.51
C TRP A 119 -20.98 1.51 10.65
N GLU A 120 -21.73 0.60 11.26
CA GLU A 120 -22.39 -0.47 10.54
C GLU A 120 -23.53 0.12 9.70
N THR A 121 -23.51 -0.11 8.39
CA THR A 121 -24.50 0.45 7.45
C THR A 121 -25.94 0.13 7.85
N GLU A 122 -26.21 -1.10 8.30
CA GLU A 122 -27.54 -1.51 8.75
C GLU A 122 -28.03 -0.67 9.94
N LYS A 123 -27.17 -0.44 10.94
CA LYS A 123 -27.50 0.40 12.11
C LYS A 123 -27.71 1.85 11.74
N VAL A 124 -26.92 2.38 10.80
CA VAL A 124 -27.10 3.77 10.32
C VAL A 124 -28.46 3.91 9.63
N ILE A 125 -28.82 2.99 8.73
CA ILE A 125 -30.11 3.01 8.03
C ILE A 125 -31.27 2.90 9.02
N GLU A 126 -31.17 1.98 10.00
CA GLU A 126 -32.19 1.78 11.02
C GLU A 126 -32.39 3.04 11.86
N HIS A 127 -31.34 3.52 12.53
CA HIS A 127 -31.44 4.67 13.44
C HIS A 127 -31.78 5.97 12.71
N PHE A 128 -31.22 6.19 11.52
CA PHE A 128 -31.55 7.36 10.72
C PHE A 128 -32.99 7.30 10.22
N GLY A 129 -33.45 6.12 9.75
CA GLY A 129 -34.82 5.91 9.33
C GLY A 129 -35.83 6.14 10.45
N GLU A 130 -35.52 5.70 11.68
CA GLU A 130 -36.32 6.00 12.87
C GLU A 130 -36.36 7.50 13.18
N ALA A 131 -35.20 8.18 13.15
CA ALA A 131 -35.14 9.62 13.39
C ALA A 131 -35.98 10.42 12.38
N VAL A 132 -35.90 10.08 11.09
CA VAL A 132 -36.69 10.72 10.04
C VAL A 132 -38.19 10.44 10.20
N LYS A 133 -38.59 9.22 10.62
CA LYS A 133 -40.00 8.91 10.92
C LYS A 133 -40.54 9.78 12.05
N VAL A 134 -39.77 9.95 13.13
CA VAL A 134 -40.16 10.81 14.27
C VAL A 134 -40.30 12.27 13.82
N LEU A 135 -39.37 12.75 12.99
CA LEU A 135 -39.44 14.09 12.42
C LEU A 135 -40.70 14.28 11.57
N ARG A 136 -40.97 13.35 10.64
CA ARG A 136 -42.17 13.39 9.78
C ARG A 136 -43.45 13.44 10.61
N MET A 137 -43.58 12.56 11.60
CA MET A 137 -44.77 12.52 12.46
C MET A 137 -44.93 13.83 13.23
N SER A 138 -43.83 14.40 13.74
CA SER A 138 -43.86 15.68 14.43
C SER A 138 -44.32 16.81 13.53
N MET A 139 -43.84 16.86 12.28
CA MET A 139 -44.26 17.87 11.30
C MET A 139 -45.75 17.75 10.94
N LEU A 140 -46.26 16.53 10.72
CA LEU A 140 -47.67 16.32 10.38
C LEU A 140 -48.65 16.73 11.50
N LEU A 141 -48.19 16.81 12.74
CA LEU A 141 -49.02 17.24 13.89
C LEU A 141 -49.01 18.77 14.10
N ILE A 142 -48.14 19.51 13.41
CA ILE A 142 -48.04 20.97 13.55
C ILE A 142 -49.35 21.70 13.19
N PRO A 143 -50.03 21.40 12.07
CA PRO A 143 -51.27 22.11 11.71
C PRO A 143 -52.34 21.97 12.80
N ASP A 144 -52.49 20.77 13.36
CA ASP A 144 -53.47 20.48 14.42
C ASP A 144 -53.10 21.13 15.75
N THR A 145 -51.80 21.19 16.05
CA THR A 145 -51.28 21.84 17.25
C THR A 145 -51.51 23.35 17.18
N LEU A 146 -51.19 23.98 16.04
CA LEU A 146 -51.39 25.40 15.82
C LEU A 146 -52.87 25.78 15.76
N ALA A 147 -53.72 24.95 15.15
CA ALA A 147 -55.17 25.20 15.13
C ALA A 147 -55.74 25.26 16.55
N ARG A 148 -55.28 24.37 17.43
CA ARG A 148 -55.71 24.30 18.83
C ARG A 148 -55.15 25.44 19.70
N GLN A 149 -53.90 25.83 19.48
CA GLN A 149 -53.20 26.81 20.33
C GLN A 149 -53.41 28.25 19.88
N ALA A 150 -53.43 28.50 18.56
CA ALA A 150 -53.48 29.83 17.97
C ALA A 150 -54.81 30.14 17.27
N GLY A 151 -55.72 29.17 17.15
CA GLY A 151 -57.03 29.38 16.54
C GLY A 151 -56.94 29.63 15.03
N LEU A 152 -56.17 28.79 14.32
CA LEU A 152 -56.08 28.89 12.86
C LEU A 152 -57.44 28.70 12.19
N SER A 153 -57.72 29.55 11.20
CA SER A 153 -58.83 29.33 10.28
C SER A 153 -58.54 28.19 9.30
N GLU A 154 -59.59 27.57 8.75
CA GLU A 154 -59.46 26.45 7.83
C GLU A 154 -58.58 26.75 6.59
N PRO A 155 -58.70 27.93 5.93
CA PRO A 155 -57.79 28.27 4.83
C PRO A 155 -56.32 28.36 5.26
N GLN A 156 -56.04 28.89 6.44
CA GLN A 156 -54.67 29.00 6.96
C GLN A 156 -54.09 27.62 7.29
N ARG A 157 -54.91 26.74 7.88
CA ARG A 157 -54.53 25.35 8.15
C ARG A 157 -54.19 24.61 6.85
N GLN A 158 -54.99 24.78 5.80
CA GLN A 158 -54.74 24.16 4.51
C GLN A 158 -53.41 24.62 3.87
N VAL A 159 -53.10 25.92 3.96
CA VAL A 159 -51.81 26.46 3.50
C VAL A 159 -50.65 25.81 4.27
N ILE A 160 -50.72 25.78 5.60
CA ILE A 160 -49.67 25.20 6.44
C ILE A 160 -49.48 23.71 6.14
N THR A 161 -50.56 22.94 6.01
CA THR A 161 -50.49 21.52 5.62
C THR A 161 -49.79 21.35 4.29
N SER A 162 -50.17 22.12 3.27
CA SER A 162 -49.54 22.03 1.94
C SER A 162 -48.05 22.40 1.96
N SER A 163 -47.65 23.36 2.81
CA SER A 163 -46.24 23.72 2.99
C SER A 163 -45.45 22.60 3.66
N ILE A 164 -46.03 21.93 4.66
CA ILE A 164 -45.38 20.80 5.35
C ILE A 164 -45.21 19.62 4.40
N ASP A 165 -46.24 19.30 3.61
CA ASP A 165 -46.17 18.23 2.62
C ASP A 165 -45.11 18.53 1.55
N ALA A 166 -45.03 19.77 1.07
CA ALA A 166 -43.97 20.20 0.15
C ALA A 166 -42.57 20.03 0.76
N MET A 167 -42.36 20.47 2.02
CA MET A 167 -41.08 20.31 2.71
C MET A 167 -40.68 18.84 2.88
N LEU A 168 -41.64 17.96 3.17
CA LEU A 168 -41.37 16.52 3.29
C LEU A 168 -40.99 15.88 1.95
N ASN A 169 -41.63 16.32 0.86
CA ASN A 169 -41.28 15.87 -0.49
C ASN A 169 -39.90 16.38 -0.90
N ASP A 170 -39.60 17.65 -0.66
CA ASP A 170 -38.29 18.25 -0.96
C ASP A 170 -37.17 17.52 -0.19
N LEU A 171 -37.38 17.20 1.08
CA LEU A 171 -36.45 16.42 1.88
C LEU A 171 -36.22 15.02 1.28
N SER A 172 -37.29 14.35 0.87
CA SER A 172 -37.21 13.03 0.24
C SER A 172 -36.45 13.08 -1.07
N SER A 173 -36.75 14.05 -1.94
CA SER A 173 -36.07 14.24 -3.22
C SER A 173 -34.60 14.57 -3.02
N ALA A 174 -34.26 15.48 -2.10
CA ALA A 174 -32.87 15.83 -1.81
C ALA A 174 -32.06 14.63 -1.30
N LEU A 175 -32.65 13.76 -0.47
CA LEU A 175 -31.99 12.53 -0.03
C LEU A 175 -31.75 11.57 -1.20
N ILE A 176 -32.77 11.32 -2.04
CA ILE A 176 -32.64 10.44 -3.21
C ILE A 176 -31.56 10.96 -4.16
N ASP A 177 -31.56 12.25 -4.47
CA ASP A 177 -30.59 12.85 -5.37
C ASP A 177 -29.16 12.77 -4.83
N LYS A 178 -28.98 12.94 -3.52
CA LYS A 178 -27.67 12.79 -2.88
C LYS A 178 -27.16 11.35 -2.90
N PHE A 179 -28.02 10.37 -2.65
CA PHE A 179 -27.62 8.96 -2.70
C PHE A 179 -27.41 8.43 -4.12
N ASN A 180 -28.12 8.97 -5.13
CA ASN A 180 -27.92 8.60 -6.53
C ASN A 180 -26.75 9.34 -7.20
N GLY A 181 -26.37 10.51 -6.67
CA GLY A 181 -25.29 11.34 -7.21
C GLY A 181 -23.87 10.85 -6.91
N ASP A 182 -23.73 9.87 -6.00
CA ASP A 182 -22.44 9.32 -5.56
C ASP A 182 -22.03 8.04 -6.34
N GLU A 183 -22.75 7.62 -7.39
CA GLU A 183 -22.41 6.47 -8.25
C GLU A 183 -21.24 6.73 -9.24
N VAL A 184 -20.45 7.80 -9.08
CA VAL A 184 -19.36 8.14 -10.02
C VAL A 184 -18.07 8.47 -9.24
N ASP A 185 -16.98 7.79 -9.62
CA ASP A 185 -15.56 7.98 -9.24
C ASP A 185 -14.96 7.14 -8.08
N ASP A 186 -15.25 5.83 -8.03
CA ASP A 186 -14.44 4.87 -7.26
C ASP A 186 -13.53 3.97 -8.14
N ASP A 187 -13.24 4.38 -9.38
CA ASP A 187 -12.31 3.72 -10.31
C ASP A 187 -10.97 4.50 -10.45
N GLU A 188 -10.30 4.84 -9.34
CA GLU A 188 -8.89 5.22 -9.37
C GLU A 188 -8.14 4.86 -8.06
N VAL A 189 -7.74 3.59 -7.91
CA VAL A 189 -6.50 3.21 -7.20
C VAL A 189 -5.90 1.89 -7.70
#